data_AF-A0A7T5JQ68-F1
#
_entry.id   AF-A0A7T5JQ68-F1
#
_cell.length_a   1.000
_cell.length_b   1.000
_cell.length_c   1.000
_cell.angle_alpha   90.00
_cell.angle_beta   90.00
_cell.angle_gamma   90.00
#
_symmetry.space_group_name_H-M   'P 1'
#
loop_
_entity.id
_entity.type
_entity.pdbx_description
1 polymer ?
#
loop_
_entity_poly.entity_id
_entity_poly.type
_entity_poly.pdbx_seq_one_letter_code
_entity_poly.pdbx_strand_id
1 'polypeptide(L)'
;MLAQEMGVIFTKHVGHMSAKSWTDFIRQLESKGLYVVIETDTNGRVMSPLGGLMPMPCKSETLQILTSEELQERGLPVGHHIVTTRKSNVIPT
;
A
#
# COMPACT_ATOMS: atom_id res chain seq x y z
N MET A 1 -16.34 4.63 -3.46
CA MET A 1 -16.75 4.87 -2.05
C MET A 1 -16.08 3.90 -1.09
N LEU A 2 -16.35 2.59 -1.17
CA LEU A 2 -15.82 1.60 -0.21
C LEU A 2 -14.29 1.58 -0.09
N ALA A 3 -13.57 1.64 -1.22
CA ALA A 3 -12.10 1.63 -1.23
C ALA A 3 -11.50 2.85 -0.48
N GLN A 4 -12.08 4.03 -0.70
CA GLN A 4 -11.66 5.28 -0.06
C GLN A 4 -11.95 5.28 1.45
N GLU A 5 -13.14 4.84 1.87
CA GLU A 5 -13.51 4.72 3.29
C GLU A 5 -12.59 3.74 4.01
N MET A 6 -12.30 2.59 3.39
CA MET A 6 -11.40 1.58 3.94
C MET A 6 -9.95 2.10 4.01
N GLY A 7 -9.51 2.90 3.04
CA GLY A 7 -8.18 3.52 3.04
C GLY A 7 -7.98 4.50 4.20
N VAL A 8 -9.00 5.30 4.53
CA VAL A 8 -8.96 6.25 5.66
C VAL A 8 -8.94 5.54 7.01
N ILE A 9 -9.74 4.48 7.17
CA ILE A 9 -9.75 3.69 8.41
C ILE A 9 -8.39 3.01 8.58
N PHE A 10 -7.88 2.43 7.50
CA PHE A 10 -6.66 1.65 7.54
C PHE A 10 -5.41 2.49 7.84
N THR A 11 -5.26 3.66 7.21
CA THR A 11 -4.15 4.59 7.49
C THR A 11 -4.08 5.07 8.94
N LYS A 12 -5.23 5.19 9.63
CA LYS A 12 -5.29 5.58 11.05
C LYS A 12 -4.90 4.47 12.03
N HIS A 13 -5.11 3.22 11.65
CA HIS A 13 -4.99 2.09 12.58
C HIS A 13 -3.83 1.13 12.27
N VAL A 14 -3.21 1.21 11.10
CA VAL A 14 -2.13 0.31 10.65
C VAL A 14 -0.98 0.18 11.66
N GLY A 15 -0.59 1.28 12.32
CA GLY A 15 0.49 1.28 13.31
C GLY A 15 0.17 0.54 14.61
N HIS A 16 -1.10 0.20 14.85
CA HIS A 16 -1.58 -0.50 16.04
C HIS A 16 -2.09 -1.91 15.73
N MET A 17 -2.06 -2.35 14.47
CA MET A 17 -2.56 -3.67 14.09
C MET A 17 -1.55 -4.76 14.46
N SER A 18 -2.06 -5.83 15.09
CA SER A 18 -1.29 -7.06 15.22
C SER A 18 -1.07 -7.68 13.84
N ALA A 19 -0.01 -8.47 13.71
CA ALA A 19 0.30 -9.17 12.47
C ALA A 19 -0.87 -10.05 11.97
N LYS A 20 -1.58 -10.72 12.89
CA LYS A 20 -2.78 -11.50 12.60
C LYS A 20 -3.92 -10.63 12.06
N SER A 21 -4.21 -9.52 12.74
CA SER A 21 -5.24 -8.55 12.31
C SER A 21 -4.93 -8.00 10.90
N TRP A 22 -3.63 -7.88 10.59
CA TRP A 22 -3.19 -7.43 9.29
C TRP A 22 -3.47 -8.49 8.21
N THR A 23 -3.11 -9.75 8.46
CA THR A 23 -3.44 -10.85 7.53
C THR A 23 -4.94 -10.97 7.28
N ASP A 24 -5.76 -10.87 8.32
CA ASP A 24 -7.23 -10.97 8.20
C ASP A 24 -7.80 -9.80 7.41
N PHE A 25 -7.25 -8.59 7.59
CA PHE A 25 -7.68 -7.41 6.85
C PHE A 25 -7.30 -7.49 5.36
N ILE A 26 -6.08 -7.95 5.02
CA ILE A 26 -5.68 -8.18 3.63
C ILE A 26 -6.62 -9.17 2.93
N ARG A 27 -6.92 -10.31 3.56
CA ARG A 27 -7.87 -11.30 3.00
C ARG A 27 -9.27 -10.73 2.79
N GLN A 28 -9.74 -9.86 3.69
CA GLN A 28 -11.02 -9.18 3.53
C GLN A 28 -11.03 -8.20 2.35
N LEU A 29 -9.91 -7.56 2.05
CA LEU A 29 -9.79 -6.71 0.86
C LEU A 29 -9.79 -7.55 -0.42
N GLU A 30 -8.99 -8.62 -0.47
CA GLU A 30 -8.92 -9.54 -1.62
C GLU A 30 -10.31 -10.13 -1.95
N SER A 31 -11.06 -10.58 -0.94
CA SER A 31 -12.42 -11.11 -1.14
C SER A 31 -13.44 -10.08 -1.67
N LYS A 32 -13.10 -8.78 -1.59
CA LYS A 32 -13.91 -7.66 -2.11
C LYS A 32 -13.34 -7.08 -3.41
N GLY A 33 -12.30 -7.70 -3.99
CA GLY A 33 -11.62 -7.18 -5.19
C GLY A 33 -10.88 -5.86 -4.94
N LEU A 34 -10.46 -5.63 -3.70
CA LEU A 34 -9.73 -4.43 -3.27
C LEU A 34 -8.28 -4.76 -2.98
N TYR A 35 -7.39 -3.84 -3.31
CA TYR A 35 -5.95 -4.05 -3.23
C TYR A 35 -5.24 -2.85 -2.62
N VAL A 36 -4.41 -3.13 -1.62
CA VAL A 36 -3.50 -2.14 -1.03
C VAL A 36 -2.37 -1.80 -2.00
N VAL A 37 -2.16 -0.51 -2.22
CA VAL A 37 -0.98 0.06 -2.88
C VAL A 37 -0.29 1.00 -1.90
N ILE A 38 1.00 0.74 -1.63
CA ILE A 38 1.85 1.58 -0.80
C ILE A 38 2.80 2.33 -1.73
N GLU A 39 2.61 3.63 -1.85
CA GLU A 39 3.54 4.51 -2.55
C GLU A 39 4.54 5.06 -1.54
N THR A 40 5.82 4.84 -1.82
CA THR A 40 6.91 5.23 -0.91
C THR A 40 8.04 5.88 -1.72
N ASP A 41 8.71 6.87 -1.14
CA ASP A 41 9.91 7.48 -1.73
C ASP A 41 11.20 6.80 -1.26
N THR A 42 11.09 5.84 -0.32
CA THR A 42 12.23 5.06 0.16
C THR A 42 12.40 3.75 -0.59
N ASN A 43 13.65 3.43 -0.91
CA ASN A 43 14.05 2.10 -1.38
C ASN A 43 14.42 1.16 -0.22
N GLY A 44 14.40 1.67 1.02
CA GLY A 44 14.69 0.88 2.22
C GLY A 44 13.63 -0.19 2.41
N ARG A 45 14.07 -1.43 2.67
CA ARG A 45 13.18 -2.54 3.00
C ARG A 45 13.51 -3.01 4.42
N VAL A 46 12.48 -3.21 5.24
CA VAL A 46 12.56 -3.82 6.56
C VAL A 46 11.96 -5.22 6.51
N MET A 47 12.48 -6.13 7.34
CA MET A 47 11.86 -7.43 7.50
C MET A 47 10.50 -7.29 8.17
N SER A 48 9.46 -7.80 7.52
CA SER A 48 8.13 -7.90 8.11
C SER A 48 8.15 -8.85 9.31
N PRO A 49 7.38 -8.56 10.39
CA PRO A 49 7.13 -9.51 11.47
C PRO A 49 6.53 -10.85 11.00
N LEU A 50 5.96 -10.90 9.80
CA LEU A 50 5.38 -12.10 9.18
C LEU A 50 6.32 -12.79 8.16
N GLY A 51 7.55 -12.29 8.02
CA GLY A 51 8.46 -12.69 6.94
C GLY A 51 8.19 -11.95 5.64
N GLY A 52 9.24 -11.85 4.80
CA GLY A 52 9.22 -11.01 3.60
C GLY A 52 9.68 -9.57 3.86
N LEU A 53 9.90 -8.83 2.78
CA LEU A 53 10.41 -7.46 2.83
C LEU A 53 9.25 -6.46 2.68
N MET A 54 9.10 -5.57 3.66
CA MET A 54 8.21 -4.41 3.61
C MET A 54 9.01 -3.13 3.38
N PRO A 55 8.44 -2.08 2.77
CA PRO A 55 9.10 -0.79 2.71
C PRO A 55 9.35 -0.24 4.13
N MET A 56 10.49 0.41 4.30
CA MET A 56 10.89 1.02 5.55
C MET A 56 9.93 2.18 5.87
N PRO A 57 9.28 2.20 7.05
CA PRO A 57 8.34 3.25 7.39
C PRO A 57 8.94 4.64 7.18
N CYS A 58 8.34 5.42 6.30
CA CYS A 58 8.84 6.74 5.91
C CYS A 58 7.75 7.80 6.13
N LYS A 59 8.14 9.04 6.43
CA LYS A 59 7.17 10.14 6.68
C LYS A 59 6.33 10.49 5.45
N SER A 60 6.74 10.04 4.27
CA SER A 60 6.16 10.39 2.98
C SER A 60 5.46 9.20 2.30
N GLU A 61 5.18 8.13 3.05
CA GLU A 61 4.44 6.98 2.52
C GLU A 61 2.96 7.31 2.39
N THR A 62 2.41 7.03 1.20
CA THR A 62 0.98 7.14 0.94
C THR A 62 0.42 5.75 0.75
N LEU A 63 -0.62 5.44 1.52
CA LEU A 63 -1.30 4.18 1.42
C LEU A 63 -2.67 4.37 0.78
N GLN A 64 -2.94 3.58 -0.24
CA GLN A 64 -4.18 3.63 -1.02
C GLN A 64 -4.78 2.23 -1.09
N ILE A 65 -6.11 2.17 -1.12
CA ILE A 65 -6.85 0.94 -1.43
C ILE A 65 -7.52 1.20 -2.77
N LEU A 66 -7.27 0.33 -3.74
CA LEU A 66 -7.70 0.47 -5.12
C LEU A 66 -8.49 -0.75 -5.58
N THR A 67 -9.37 -0.58 -6.56
CA THR A 67 -10.00 -1.67 -7.30
C THR A 67 -9.04 -2.25 -8.36
N SER A 68 -9.38 -3.40 -8.94
CA SER A 68 -8.64 -3.95 -10.08
C SER A 68 -8.60 -3.02 -11.29
N GLU A 69 -9.67 -2.25 -11.51
CA GLU A 69 -9.78 -1.29 -12.61
C GLU A 69 -8.81 -0.12 -12.37
N GLU A 70 -8.80 0.42 -11.15
CA GLU A 70 -7.87 1.49 -10.75
C GLU A 70 -6.40 1.04 -10.77
N LEU A 71 -6.11 -0.24 -10.47
CA LEU A 71 -4.78 -0.82 -10.67
C LEU A 71 -4.38 -0.85 -12.14
N GLN A 72 -5.28 -1.28 -13.01
CA GLN A 72 -5.04 -1.38 -14.45
C GLN A 72 -4.81 -0.01 -15.07
N GLU A 73 -5.58 1.01 -14.66
CA GLU A 73 -5.36 2.42 -15.06
C GLU A 73 -3.97 2.92 -14.68
N ARG A 74 -3.39 2.40 -13.58
CA ARG A 74 -2.03 2.69 -13.15
C ARG A 74 -0.97 1.76 -13.75
N GLY A 75 -1.35 0.85 -14.65
CA GLY A 75 -0.45 -0.13 -15.27
C GLY A 75 0.06 -1.20 -14.30
N LEU A 76 -0.62 -1.41 -13.17
CA LEU A 76 -0.27 -2.43 -12.19
C LEU A 76 -1.09 -3.70 -12.43
N PRO A 77 -0.49 -4.90 -12.28
CA PRO A 77 -1.24 -6.14 -12.34
C PRO A 77 -2.15 -6.27 -11.11
N VAL A 78 -3.15 -7.14 -11.17
CA VAL A 78 -4.05 -7.38 -10.04
C VAL A 78 -3.28 -7.95 -8.85
N GLY A 79 -3.30 -7.25 -7.71
CA GLY A 79 -2.61 -7.66 -6.49
C GLY A 79 -2.21 -6.48 -5.60
N HIS A 80 -1.61 -6.79 -4.46
CA HIS A 80 -1.05 -5.80 -3.55
C HIS A 80 0.32 -5.32 -4.02
N HIS A 81 0.54 -4.00 -3.98
CA HIS A 81 1.77 -3.40 -4.52
C HIS A 81 2.46 -2.46 -3.56
N ILE A 82 3.78 -2.43 -3.67
CA ILE A 82 4.62 -1.38 -3.10
C ILE A 82 5.31 -0.70 -4.28
N VAL A 83 5.00 0.56 -4.51
CA VAL A 83 5.48 1.34 -5.64
C VAL A 83 6.44 2.42 -5.13
N THR A 84 7.65 2.45 -5.68
CA THR A 84 8.59 3.52 -5.37
C THR A 84 8.31 4.70 -6.27
N THR A 85 7.82 5.81 -5.71
CA THR A 85 7.75 7.08 -6.42
C THR A 85 9.15 7.70 -6.39
N ARG A 86 9.94 7.47 -7.44
CA ARG A 86 11.13 8.31 -7.64
C ARG A 86 10.61 9.74 -7.77
N LYS A 87 11.00 10.65 -6.87
CA LYS A 87 10.92 12.09 -7.17
C LYS A 87 11.52 12.25 -8.55
N SER A 88 10.70 12.68 -9.51
CA SER A 88 11.18 13.14 -10.79
C SER A 88 12.23 14.21 -10.47
N ASN A 89 13.49 13.95 -10.82
CA ASN A 89 14.46 15.01 -10.93
C ASN A 89 13.90 15.96 -11.99
N VAL A 90 13.22 17.01 -11.56
CA VAL A 90 12.98 18.18 -12.40
C VAL A 90 14.37 18.72 -12.68
N ILE A 91 14.90 18.41 -13.85
CA ILE A 91 16.07 19.10 -14.38
C ILE A 91 15.55 20.50 -14.73
N PRO A 92 15.97 21.58 -14.04
CA PRO A 92 15.61 22.92 -14.47
C PRO A 92 16.32 23.17 -15.81
N THR A 93 15.53 23.30 -16.88
CA THR A 93 15.94 23.98 -18.12
C THR A 93 15.96 25.47 -17.91
#